data_AF-A0A6V2MHF4-F1
#
_entry.id   AF-A0A6V2MHF4-F1
#
_cell.length_a   1.000
_cell.length_b   1.000
_cell.length_c   1.000
_cell.angle_alpha   90.00
_cell.angle_beta   90.00
_cell.angle_gamma   90.00
#
_symmetry.space_group_name_H-M   'P 1'
#
loop_
_entity.id
_entity.type
_entity.pdbx_description
1 polymer ?
#
loop_
_entity_poly.entity_id
_entity_poly.type
_entity_poly.pdbx_seq_one_letter_code
_entity_poly.pdbx_strand_id
1 'polypeptide(L)'
;AHGFMTARTRNILKYCVLTASTIGPGSVAMCAKAGADYGHRLVWCVAVAVAVAWSLQDAAGRLTIEGKRSLGQAIRDLSPSGAKAVARHALTLFVLAGSVAYECNIFSGVASGVELLTDESAIRLAFLWLNGPLCCALLLAGSTDAVSAALGVVAFMLAVLFGAVVAACGLQPGFVSGLVPSFPPKSVPDALGLMGTTAVPLNLLLGSAIAKGGTVAAMREGVAAASLLTGIFSRCSFLWPLPPRSPF
;
A
#
# COMPACT_ATOMS: atom_id res chain seq x y z
N ALA A 1 -7.34 -34.43 0.52
CA ALA A 1 -5.95 -33.90 0.60
C ALA A 1 -5.98 -32.55 1.31
N HIS A 2 -5.79 -32.52 2.63
CA HIS A 2 -5.85 -31.30 3.44
C HIS A 2 -4.59 -31.20 4.28
N GLY A 3 -3.86 -30.08 4.18
CA GLY A 3 -2.86 -29.69 5.18
C GLY A 3 -1.44 -29.41 4.68
N PHE A 4 -1.25 -28.51 3.71
CA PHE A 4 0.09 -27.97 3.42
C PHE A 4 0.42 -26.67 4.17
N MET A 5 -0.56 -26.04 4.84
CA MET A 5 -0.34 -24.77 5.52
C MET A 5 -0.73 -24.82 7.00
N THR A 6 0.23 -24.50 7.86
CA THR A 6 -0.01 -24.33 9.29
C THR A 6 -1.01 -23.20 9.55
N ALA A 7 -1.72 -23.25 10.69
CA ALA A 7 -2.66 -22.20 11.09
C ALA A 7 -1.98 -20.81 11.16
N ARG A 8 -0.71 -20.78 11.57
CA ARG A 8 0.13 -19.58 11.60
C ARG A 8 0.37 -19.02 10.20
N THR A 9 0.76 -19.85 9.24
CA THR A 9 0.99 -19.45 7.84
C THR A 9 -0.28 -18.90 7.21
N ARG A 10 -1.43 -19.53 7.45
CA ARG A 10 -2.74 -19.06 6.98
C ARG A 10 -3.08 -17.68 7.55
N ASN A 11 -2.80 -17.47 8.83
CA ASN A 11 -3.02 -16.17 9.46
C ASN A 11 -2.14 -15.09 8.84
N ILE A 12 -0.84 -15.33 8.67
CA ILE A 12 0.07 -14.35 8.02
C ILE A 12 -0.43 -14.01 6.61
N LEU A 13 -0.79 -15.01 5.80
CA LEU A 13 -1.32 -14.79 4.46
C LEU A 13 -2.60 -13.95 4.44
N LYS A 14 -3.47 -14.09 5.45
CA LYS A 14 -4.66 -13.27 5.59
C LYS A 14 -4.32 -11.78 5.71
N TYR A 15 -3.23 -11.44 6.41
CA TYR A 15 -2.78 -10.05 6.60
C TYR A 15 -1.90 -9.53 5.46
N CYS A 16 -1.32 -10.40 4.62
CA CYS A 16 -0.57 -9.97 3.43
C CYS A 16 -1.41 -9.14 2.44
N VAL A 17 -2.74 -9.21 2.50
CA VAL A 17 -3.62 -8.33 1.73
C VAL A 17 -3.36 -6.83 2.03
N LEU A 18 -2.89 -6.50 3.25
CA LEU A 18 -2.54 -5.14 3.64
C LEU A 18 -1.26 -4.66 2.95
N THR A 19 -0.31 -5.57 2.72
CA THR A 19 0.88 -5.29 1.89
C THR A 19 0.48 -5.14 0.43
N ALA A 20 -0.33 -6.07 -0.09
CA ALA A 20 -0.78 -6.08 -1.47
C ALA A 20 -1.58 -4.82 -1.81
N SER A 21 -2.39 -4.31 -0.88
CA SER A 21 -3.12 -3.06 -1.05
C SER A 21 -2.24 -1.82 -0.93
N THR A 22 -1.02 -1.90 -0.38
CA THR A 22 -0.07 -0.77 -0.21
C THR A 22 0.94 -0.66 -1.35
N ILE A 23 1.36 -1.79 -1.91
CA ILE A 23 2.36 -1.86 -2.98
C ILE A 23 1.64 -1.98 -4.32
N GLY A 24 1.35 -0.82 -4.92
CA GLY A 24 0.81 -0.71 -6.29
C GLY A 24 1.77 0.00 -7.24
N PRO A 25 1.47 0.04 -8.56
CA PRO A 25 2.29 0.69 -9.58
C PRO A 25 2.71 2.12 -9.21
N GLY A 26 1.82 2.92 -8.60
CA GLY A 26 2.12 4.28 -8.16
C GLY A 26 3.16 4.33 -7.04
N SER A 27 3.03 3.47 -6.02
CA SER A 27 4.00 3.37 -4.93
C SER A 27 5.38 2.94 -5.45
N VAL A 28 5.41 2.02 -6.42
CA VAL A 28 6.65 1.57 -7.08
C VAL A 28 7.30 2.69 -7.88
N ALA A 29 6.52 3.39 -8.71
CA ALA A 29 7.00 4.52 -9.50
C ALA A 29 7.56 5.64 -8.61
N MET A 30 6.88 5.93 -7.50
CA MET A 30 7.32 6.95 -6.54
C MET A 30 8.63 6.56 -5.83
N CYS A 31 8.76 5.30 -5.40
CA CYS A 31 10.00 4.80 -4.80
C CYS A 31 11.16 4.78 -5.80
N ALA A 32 10.91 4.35 -7.04
CA ALA A 32 11.91 4.36 -8.10
C ALA A 32 12.38 5.79 -8.42
N LYS A 33 11.44 6.73 -8.53
CA LYS A 33 11.74 8.16 -8.72
C LYS A 33 12.57 8.72 -7.57
N ALA A 34 12.15 8.47 -6.33
CA ALA A 34 12.89 8.93 -5.15
C ALA A 34 14.30 8.34 -5.07
N GLY A 35 14.46 7.06 -5.45
CA GLY A 35 15.76 6.40 -5.57
C GLY A 35 16.66 7.03 -6.63
N ALA A 36 16.12 7.35 -7.80
CA ALA A 36 16.86 8.02 -8.87
C ALA A 36 17.26 9.45 -8.52
N ASP A 37 16.35 10.24 -7.95
CA ASP A 37 16.56 11.67 -7.68
C ASP A 37 17.40 11.91 -6.41
N TYR A 38 17.27 11.05 -5.39
CA TYR A 38 17.83 11.30 -4.05
C TYR A 38 18.64 10.12 -3.48
N GLY A 39 18.80 9.03 -4.24
CA GLY A 39 19.42 7.80 -3.74
C GLY A 39 18.65 7.24 -2.53
N HIS A 40 19.38 6.84 -1.49
CA HIS A 40 18.77 6.26 -0.28
C HIS A 40 18.29 7.29 0.75
N ARG A 41 18.40 8.59 0.47
CA ARG A 41 18.22 9.66 1.47
C ARG A 41 16.79 9.82 2.00
N LEU A 42 15.80 9.27 1.29
CA LEU A 42 14.39 9.26 1.68
C LEU A 42 13.89 7.90 2.19
N VAL A 43 14.77 6.91 2.35
CA VAL A 43 14.40 5.58 2.86
C VAL A 43 13.77 5.67 4.25
N TRP A 44 14.27 6.58 5.11
CA TRP A 44 13.69 6.82 6.44
C TRP A 44 12.21 7.21 6.39
N CYS A 45 11.73 7.88 5.32
CA CYS A 45 10.32 8.23 5.17
C CYS A 45 9.44 6.98 5.10
N VAL A 46 9.88 5.96 4.35
CA VAL A 46 9.20 4.66 4.29
C VAL A 46 9.24 3.97 5.66
N ALA A 47 10.38 3.98 6.35
CA ALA A 47 10.51 3.35 7.66
C ALA A 47 9.55 3.98 8.69
N VAL A 48 9.47 5.31 8.73
CA VAL A 48 8.52 6.05 9.58
C VAL A 48 7.08 5.72 9.20
N ALA A 49 6.76 5.71 7.90
CA ALA A 49 5.40 5.40 7.45
C ALA A 49 4.98 3.97 7.78
N VAL A 50 5.88 2.99 7.66
CA VAL A 50 5.65 1.60 8.08
C VAL A 50 5.40 1.53 9.58
N ALA A 51 6.19 2.24 10.41
CA ALA A 51 6.02 2.27 11.85
C ALA A 51 4.67 2.91 12.27
N VAL A 52 4.29 4.02 11.63
CA VAL A 52 2.99 4.67 11.83
C VAL A 52 1.85 3.73 11.41
N ALA A 53 1.94 3.13 10.22
CA ALA A 53 0.95 2.21 9.71
C ALA A 53 0.78 1.00 10.64
N TRP A 54 1.88 0.42 11.13
CA TRP A 54 1.85 -0.69 12.08
C TRP A 54 1.15 -0.29 13.39
N SER A 55 1.50 0.85 13.97
CA SER A 55 0.93 1.34 15.22
C SER A 55 -0.57 1.59 15.11
N LEU A 56 -1.00 2.22 14.01
CA LEU A 56 -2.42 2.48 13.75
C LEU A 56 -3.20 1.19 13.49
N GLN A 57 -2.63 0.24 12.76
CA GLN A 57 -3.25 -1.06 12.50
C GLN A 57 -3.34 -1.93 13.75
N ASP A 58 -2.35 -1.93 14.64
CA ASP A 58 -2.42 -2.60 15.95
C ASP A 58 -3.59 -2.04 16.77
N ALA A 59 -3.70 -0.71 16.86
CA ALA A 59 -4.78 -0.06 17.59
C ALA A 59 -6.17 -0.38 16.98
N ALA A 60 -6.30 -0.31 15.66
CA ALA A 60 -7.55 -0.62 14.96
C ALA A 60 -7.94 -2.10 15.08
N GLY A 61 -6.96 -3.01 15.08
CA GLY A 61 -7.17 -4.45 15.28
C GLY A 61 -7.59 -4.78 16.71
N ARG A 62 -6.95 -4.18 17.71
CA ARG A 62 -7.31 -4.33 19.13
C ARG A 62 -8.72 -3.83 19.41
N LEU A 63 -9.09 -2.68 18.83
CA LEU A 63 -10.47 -2.17 18.90
C LEU A 63 -11.48 -3.22 18.41
N THR A 64 -11.19 -3.93 17.33
CA THR A 64 -12.08 -5.00 16.83
C THR A 64 -12.15 -6.20 17.75
N ILE A 65 -10.99 -6.66 18.24
CA ILE A 65 -10.90 -7.91 19.02
C ILE A 65 -11.51 -7.71 20.41
N GLU A 66 -11.12 -6.63 21.09
CA GLU A 66 -11.55 -6.32 22.45
C GLU A 66 -12.94 -5.66 22.46
N GLY A 67 -13.15 -4.67 21.57
CA GLY A 67 -14.39 -3.91 21.47
C GLY A 67 -15.50 -4.58 20.65
N LYS A 68 -15.21 -5.71 19.99
CA LYS A 68 -16.14 -6.49 19.13
C LYS A 68 -16.77 -5.70 17.99
N ARG A 69 -16.22 -4.53 17.65
CA ARG A 69 -16.67 -3.63 16.59
C ARG A 69 -15.49 -3.23 15.73
N SER A 70 -15.63 -3.34 14.41
CA SER A 70 -14.59 -2.81 13.53
C SER A 70 -14.51 -1.28 13.63
N LEU A 71 -13.39 -0.70 13.23
CA LEU A 71 -13.15 0.74 13.22
C LEU A 71 -14.25 1.48 12.45
N GLY A 72 -14.69 0.94 11.31
CA GLY A 72 -15.80 1.51 10.55
C GLY A 72 -17.15 1.45 11.28
N GLN A 73 -17.40 0.41 12.08
CA GLN A 73 -18.58 0.33 12.94
C GLN A 73 -18.46 1.31 14.12
N ALA A 74 -17.29 1.39 14.75
CA ALA A 74 -17.03 2.32 15.85
C ALA A 74 -17.21 3.79 15.43
N ILE A 75 -16.74 4.17 14.23
CA ILE A 75 -16.96 5.51 13.65
C ILE A 75 -18.46 5.74 13.42
N ARG A 76 -19.18 4.75 12.87
CA ARG A 76 -20.61 4.85 12.58
C ARG A 76 -21.47 5.01 13.84
N ASP A 77 -21.08 4.32 14.92
CA ASP A 77 -21.77 4.33 16.21
C ASP A 77 -21.55 5.63 17.01
N LEU A 78 -20.65 6.51 16.56
CA LEU A 78 -20.49 7.83 17.17
C LEU A 78 -21.81 8.61 17.08
N SER A 79 -22.15 9.29 18.19
CA SER A 79 -23.38 10.08 18.28
C SER A 79 -23.54 11.01 17.07
N PRO A 80 -24.73 11.07 16.45
CA PRO A 80 -25.00 11.95 15.33
C PRO A 80 -25.09 13.43 15.72
N SER A 81 -24.98 13.78 17.01
CA SER A 81 -25.06 15.15 17.52
C SER A 81 -23.81 15.58 18.30
N GLY A 82 -23.59 16.91 18.33
CA GLY A 82 -22.51 17.56 19.07
C GLY A 82 -21.10 17.26 18.52
N ALA A 83 -20.09 17.33 19.39
CA ALA A 83 -18.69 17.13 19.02
C ALA A 83 -18.41 15.74 18.40
N LYS A 84 -19.17 14.72 18.79
CA LYS A 84 -19.05 13.35 18.25
C LYS A 84 -19.50 13.26 16.78
N ALA A 85 -20.47 14.08 16.37
CA ALA A 85 -20.91 14.17 14.98
C ALA A 85 -19.82 14.74 14.08
N VAL A 86 -19.14 15.79 14.57
CA VAL A 86 -18.00 16.41 13.88
C VAL A 86 -16.88 15.39 13.73
N ALA A 87 -16.52 14.68 14.81
CA ALA A 87 -15.50 13.63 14.75
C ALA A 87 -15.87 12.51 13.76
N ARG A 88 -17.13 12.06 13.76
CA ARG A 88 -17.63 11.06 12.80
C ARG A 88 -17.45 11.52 11.36
N HIS A 89 -17.87 12.74 11.02
CA HIS A 89 -17.76 13.25 9.66
C HIS A 89 -16.31 13.51 9.26
N ALA A 90 -15.50 14.07 10.14
CA ALA A 90 -14.07 14.28 9.89
C ALA A 90 -13.33 12.96 9.62
N LEU A 91 -13.57 11.92 10.44
CA LEU A 91 -12.95 10.61 10.24
C LEU A 91 -13.43 9.94 8.95
N THR A 92 -14.73 9.98 8.65
CA THR A 92 -15.27 9.43 7.40
C THR A 92 -14.68 10.15 6.18
N LEU A 93 -14.61 11.49 6.21
CA LEU A 93 -14.03 12.27 5.12
C LEU A 93 -12.53 12.01 4.97
N PHE A 94 -11.79 11.91 6.07
CA PHE A 94 -10.37 11.59 6.04
C PHE A 94 -10.10 10.24 5.39
N VAL A 95 -10.84 9.20 5.79
CA VAL A 95 -10.67 7.86 5.20
C VAL A 95 -11.10 7.86 3.73
N LEU A 96 -12.21 8.51 3.38
CA LEU A 96 -12.69 8.57 2.01
C LEU A 96 -11.73 9.33 1.10
N ALA A 97 -11.36 10.56 1.47
CA ALA A 97 -10.43 11.38 0.69
C ALA A 97 -9.05 10.72 0.58
N GLY A 98 -8.54 10.14 1.68
CA GLY A 98 -7.28 9.42 1.67
C GLY A 98 -7.29 8.18 0.78
N SER A 99 -8.41 7.44 0.77
CA SER A 99 -8.56 6.28 -0.12
C SER A 99 -8.64 6.73 -1.58
N VAL A 100 -9.41 7.77 -1.89
CA VAL A 100 -9.47 8.33 -3.25
C VAL A 100 -8.10 8.80 -3.72
N ALA A 101 -7.36 9.54 -2.89
CA ALA A 101 -6.01 9.99 -3.22
C ALA A 101 -5.05 8.81 -3.47
N TYR A 102 -5.18 7.75 -2.69
CA TYR A 102 -4.39 6.53 -2.86
C TYR A 102 -4.72 5.81 -4.17
N GLU A 103 -5.99 5.65 -4.53
CA GLU A 103 -6.40 5.05 -5.81
C GLU A 103 -5.97 5.92 -7.00
N CYS A 104 -6.05 7.26 -6.89
CA CYS A 104 -5.51 8.17 -7.90
C CYS A 104 -4.01 7.94 -8.13
N ASN A 105 -3.24 7.67 -7.07
CA ASN A 105 -1.84 7.32 -7.17
C ASN A 105 -1.63 5.99 -7.92
N ILE A 106 -2.45 4.96 -7.65
CA ILE A 106 -2.38 3.69 -8.39
C ILE A 106 -2.61 3.91 -9.88
N PHE A 107 -3.66 4.65 -10.27
CA PHE A 107 -3.94 4.94 -11.67
C PHE A 107 -2.86 5.80 -12.33
N SER A 108 -2.29 6.77 -11.61
CA SER A 108 -1.15 7.54 -12.11
C SER A 108 0.09 6.68 -12.36
N GLY A 109 0.33 5.67 -11.50
CA GLY A 109 1.38 4.69 -11.71
C GLY A 109 1.16 3.81 -12.95
N VAL A 110 -0.08 3.38 -13.19
CA VAL A 110 -0.44 2.65 -14.43
C VAL A 110 -0.18 3.52 -15.66
N ALA A 111 -0.55 4.79 -15.62
CA ALA A 111 -0.28 5.74 -16.71
C ALA A 111 1.22 5.86 -17.03
N SER A 112 2.03 5.97 -15.97
CA SER A 112 3.50 6.05 -16.08
C SER A 112 4.08 4.75 -16.65
N GLY A 113 3.49 3.59 -16.31
CA GLY A 113 3.86 2.31 -16.89
C GLY A 113 3.53 2.19 -18.38
N VAL A 114 2.36 2.70 -18.80
CA VAL A 114 1.97 2.72 -20.23
C VAL A 114 2.89 3.65 -21.04
N GLU A 115 3.30 4.78 -20.47
CA GLU A 115 4.25 5.70 -21.09
C GLU A 115 5.60 5.04 -21.41
N LEU A 116 6.03 4.05 -20.63
CA LEU A 116 7.25 3.28 -20.93
C LEU A 116 7.07 2.30 -22.11
N LEU A 117 5.83 1.99 -22.49
CA LEU A 117 5.51 1.06 -23.58
C LEU A 117 5.15 1.78 -24.87
N THR A 118 4.67 3.01 -24.79
CA THR A 118 4.24 3.82 -25.94
C THR A 118 4.31 5.31 -25.64
N ASP A 119 4.80 6.09 -26.61
CA ASP A 119 4.79 7.55 -26.56
C ASP A 119 3.41 8.16 -26.95
N GLU A 120 2.45 7.34 -27.35
CA GLU A 120 1.15 7.78 -27.83
C GLU A 120 0.23 8.26 -26.69
N SER A 121 0.07 9.57 -26.58
CA SER A 121 -0.77 10.22 -25.57
C SER A 121 -2.24 9.75 -25.60
N ALA A 122 -2.77 9.40 -26.77
CA ALA A 122 -4.12 8.90 -26.94
C ALA A 122 -4.32 7.52 -26.28
N ILE A 123 -3.33 6.62 -26.38
CA ILE A 123 -3.36 5.30 -25.76
C ILE A 123 -3.31 5.42 -24.24
N ARG A 124 -2.43 6.30 -23.73
CA ARG A 124 -2.33 6.59 -22.29
C ARG A 124 -3.65 7.13 -21.73
N LEU A 125 -4.28 8.07 -22.44
CA LEU A 125 -5.56 8.65 -22.02
C LEU A 125 -6.70 7.62 -22.07
N ALA A 126 -6.74 6.77 -23.11
CA ALA A 126 -7.72 5.69 -23.22
C ALA A 126 -7.61 4.70 -22.06
N PHE A 127 -6.38 4.29 -21.68
CA PHE A 127 -6.16 3.44 -20.51
C PHE A 127 -6.64 4.09 -19.21
N LEU A 128 -6.38 5.39 -19.02
CA LEU A 128 -6.81 6.11 -17.82
C LEU A 128 -8.34 6.12 -17.68
N TRP A 129 -9.04 6.42 -18.79
CA TRP A 129 -10.50 6.48 -18.80
C TRP A 129 -11.18 5.11 -18.72
N LEU A 130 -10.56 4.07 -19.29
CA LEU A 130 -11.15 2.72 -19.32
C LEU A 130 -10.97 1.94 -18.02
N ASN A 131 -9.89 2.20 -17.26
CA ASN A 131 -9.59 1.46 -16.04
C ASN A 131 -10.70 1.58 -14.97
N GLY A 132 -11.23 2.77 -14.72
CA GLY A 132 -12.30 2.97 -13.73
C GLY A 132 -13.56 2.15 -14.02
N PRO A 133 -14.16 2.29 -15.22
CA PRO A 133 -15.29 1.46 -15.66
C PRO A 133 -14.99 -0.04 -15.66
N LEU A 134 -13.79 -0.46 -16.06
CA LEU A 134 -13.38 -1.87 -16.05
C LEU A 134 -13.36 -2.43 -14.62
N CYS A 135 -12.73 -1.72 -13.67
CA CYS A 135 -12.72 -2.09 -12.26
C CYS A 135 -14.15 -2.15 -11.70
N CYS A 136 -15.00 -1.18 -12.06
CA CYS A 136 -16.41 -1.17 -11.66
C CYS A 136 -17.17 -2.38 -12.22
N ALA A 137 -17.00 -2.69 -13.51
CA ALA A 137 -17.63 -3.84 -14.15
C ALA A 137 -17.16 -5.17 -13.52
N LEU A 138 -15.88 -5.31 -13.21
CA LEU A 138 -15.33 -6.48 -12.51
C LEU A 138 -15.90 -6.63 -11.09
N LEU A 139 -16.06 -5.52 -10.35
CA LEU A 139 -16.68 -5.52 -9.03
C LEU A 139 -18.16 -5.94 -9.11
N LEU A 140 -18.90 -5.41 -10.08
CA LEU A 140 -20.33 -5.72 -10.29
C LEU A 140 -20.56 -7.15 -10.79
N ALA A 141 -19.60 -7.72 -11.52
CA ALA A 141 -19.68 -9.11 -11.99
C ALA A 141 -19.61 -10.14 -10.85
N GLY A 142 -19.18 -9.75 -9.64
CA GLY A 142 -19.39 -10.52 -8.40
C GLY A 142 -18.65 -11.86 -8.29
N SER A 143 -17.88 -12.29 -9.30
CA SER A 143 -17.08 -13.52 -9.22
C SER A 143 -15.81 -13.29 -8.42
N THR A 144 -15.93 -13.41 -7.09
CA THR A 144 -14.82 -13.29 -6.14
C THR A 144 -13.70 -14.27 -6.45
N ASP A 145 -14.01 -15.44 -7.00
CA ASP A 145 -13.03 -16.49 -7.27
C ASP A 145 -12.16 -16.17 -8.49
N ALA A 146 -12.78 -15.68 -9.57
CA ALA A 146 -12.05 -15.26 -10.77
C ALA A 146 -11.18 -14.02 -10.50
N VAL A 147 -11.71 -13.05 -9.75
CA VAL A 147 -10.97 -11.86 -9.35
C VAL A 147 -9.81 -12.23 -8.41
N SER A 148 -10.04 -13.12 -7.45
CA SER A 148 -8.99 -13.59 -6.55
C SER A 148 -7.89 -14.37 -7.28
N ALA A 149 -8.25 -15.20 -8.27
CA ALA A 149 -7.27 -15.91 -9.08
C ALA A 149 -6.44 -14.95 -9.94
N ALA A 150 -7.07 -13.97 -10.60
CA ALA A 150 -6.36 -12.95 -11.38
C ALA A 150 -5.42 -12.10 -10.51
N LEU A 151 -5.89 -11.63 -9.34
CA LEU A 151 -5.07 -10.91 -8.38
C LEU A 151 -3.90 -11.76 -7.87
N GLY A 152 -4.13 -13.06 -7.62
CA GLY A 152 -3.08 -13.99 -7.21
C GLY A 152 -1.97 -14.14 -8.25
N VAL A 153 -2.34 -14.24 -9.53
CA VAL A 153 -1.39 -14.30 -10.66
C VAL A 153 -0.57 -13.01 -10.74
N VAL A 154 -1.22 -11.84 -10.69
CA VAL A 154 -0.54 -10.54 -10.72
C VAL A 154 0.40 -10.37 -9.53
N ALA A 155 -0.04 -10.74 -8.32
CA ALA A 155 0.78 -10.68 -7.12
C ALA A 155 2.01 -11.60 -7.21
N PHE A 156 1.85 -12.80 -7.78
CA PHE A 156 2.96 -13.71 -8.04
C PHE A 156 3.95 -13.12 -9.04
N MET A 157 3.48 -12.54 -10.15
CA MET A 157 4.34 -11.86 -11.13
C MET A 157 5.13 -10.71 -10.48
N LEU A 158 4.48 -9.87 -9.68
CA LEU A 158 5.15 -8.79 -8.95
C LEU A 158 6.21 -9.33 -8.00
N ALA A 159 5.90 -10.39 -7.23
CA ALA A 159 6.85 -11.00 -6.31
C ALA A 159 8.10 -11.54 -7.05
N VAL A 160 7.91 -12.20 -8.21
CA VAL A 160 9.02 -12.67 -9.06
C VAL A 160 9.84 -11.49 -9.59
N LEU A 161 9.18 -10.45 -10.11
CA LEU A 161 9.85 -9.26 -10.64
C LEU A 161 10.70 -8.57 -9.57
N PHE A 162 10.14 -8.35 -8.38
CA PHE A 162 10.86 -7.78 -7.25
C PHE A 162 12.01 -8.67 -6.78
N GLY A 163 11.81 -9.99 -6.74
CA GLY A 163 12.86 -10.94 -6.43
C GLY A 163 14.04 -10.85 -7.41
N ALA A 164 13.74 -10.73 -8.70
CA ALA A 164 14.75 -10.56 -9.75
C ALA A 164 15.53 -9.24 -9.60
N VAL A 165 14.86 -8.13 -9.29
CA VAL A 165 15.51 -6.83 -9.04
C VAL A 165 16.46 -6.91 -7.85
N VAL A 166 16.03 -7.53 -6.75
CA VAL A 166 16.90 -7.70 -5.56
C VAL A 166 18.13 -8.52 -5.91
N ALA A 167 17.96 -9.60 -6.66
CA ALA A 167 19.06 -10.45 -7.10
C ALA A 167 20.04 -9.70 -8.02
N ALA A 168 19.53 -8.84 -8.91
CA ALA A 168 20.34 -8.08 -9.86
C ALA A 168 21.07 -6.87 -9.23
N CYS A 169 20.40 -6.12 -8.35
CA CYS A 169 20.95 -4.89 -7.77
C CYS A 169 21.81 -5.11 -6.52
N GLY A 170 21.68 -6.27 -5.86
CA GLY A 170 22.41 -6.60 -4.64
C GLY A 170 22.06 -5.72 -3.43
N LEU A 171 22.73 -5.97 -2.30
CA LEU A 171 22.66 -5.11 -1.11
C LEU A 171 23.60 -3.91 -1.30
N GLN A 172 23.08 -2.78 -1.77
CA GLN A 172 23.92 -1.59 -1.92
C GLN A 172 24.40 -1.04 -0.56
N PRO A 173 25.71 -0.76 -0.40
CA PRO A 173 26.24 -0.07 0.77
C PRO A 173 25.67 1.34 0.83
N GLY A 174 24.92 1.67 1.89
CA GLY A 174 24.32 3.01 2.07
C GLY A 174 22.83 3.02 2.42
N PHE A 175 22.16 1.87 2.40
CA PHE A 175 20.77 1.78 2.90
C PHE A 175 20.66 2.20 4.36
N VAL A 176 21.59 1.75 5.20
CA VAL A 176 21.61 2.08 6.64
C VAL A 176 21.77 3.59 6.86
N SER A 177 22.62 4.26 6.08
CA SER A 177 22.72 5.72 6.13
C SER A 177 21.46 6.43 5.65
N GLY A 178 20.66 5.79 4.77
CA GLY A 178 19.37 6.28 4.32
C GLY A 178 18.27 6.26 5.39
N LEU A 179 18.48 5.54 6.50
CA LEU A 179 17.57 5.56 7.65
C LEU A 179 17.75 6.81 8.54
N VAL A 180 18.82 7.58 8.33
CA VAL A 180 19.03 8.86 9.02
C VAL A 180 18.19 9.93 8.32
N PRO A 181 17.29 10.63 9.03
CA PRO A 181 16.45 11.66 8.42
C PRO A 181 17.27 12.75 7.74
N SER A 182 17.00 12.95 6.45
CA SER A 182 17.57 14.06 5.67
C SER A 182 16.58 14.54 4.62
N PHE A 183 16.60 15.84 4.34
CA PHE A 183 15.77 16.46 3.30
C PHE A 183 16.67 17.09 2.23
N PRO A 184 16.99 16.36 1.15
CA PRO A 184 17.61 16.96 -0.03
C PRO A 184 16.78 18.14 -0.58
N PRO A 185 17.38 19.07 -1.33
CA PRO A 185 16.63 20.13 -2.00
C PRO A 185 15.49 19.55 -2.86
N LYS A 186 14.30 20.17 -2.79
CA LYS A 186 13.08 19.77 -3.52
C LYS A 186 12.48 18.40 -3.14
N SER A 187 13.01 17.70 -2.15
CA SER A 187 12.55 16.35 -1.76
C SER A 187 11.25 16.28 -0.96
N VAL A 188 10.76 17.40 -0.40
CA VAL A 188 9.60 17.40 0.51
C VAL A 188 8.33 16.80 -0.11
N PRO A 189 7.94 17.13 -1.36
CA PRO A 189 6.76 16.52 -1.97
C PRO A 189 6.91 15.00 -2.16
N ASP A 190 8.09 14.54 -2.57
CA ASP A 190 8.36 13.11 -2.75
C ASP A 190 8.40 12.38 -1.40
N ALA A 191 8.95 13.00 -0.35
CA ALA A 191 8.94 12.47 1.01
C ALA A 191 7.51 12.33 1.57
N LEU A 192 6.66 13.34 1.39
CA LEU A 192 5.26 13.28 1.77
C LEU A 192 4.48 12.23 0.96
N GLY A 193 4.75 12.13 -0.34
CA GLY A 193 4.19 11.11 -1.21
C GLY A 193 4.56 9.69 -0.76
N LEU A 194 5.83 9.44 -0.46
CA LEU A 194 6.31 8.15 0.04
C LEU A 194 5.61 7.76 1.35
N MET A 195 5.45 8.71 2.27
CA MET A 195 4.73 8.47 3.52
C MET A 195 3.25 8.20 3.28
N GLY A 196 2.59 8.98 2.43
CA GLY A 196 1.15 8.84 2.14
C GLY A 196 0.80 7.55 1.39
N THR A 197 1.65 7.11 0.47
CA THR A 197 1.47 5.86 -0.28
C THR A 197 1.79 4.62 0.54
N THR A 198 2.50 4.76 1.65
CA THR A 198 2.85 3.66 2.57
C THR A 198 1.85 3.55 3.74
N ALA A 199 1.41 4.68 4.29
CA ALA A 199 0.43 4.72 5.38
C ALA A 199 -1.00 4.85 4.84
N VAL A 200 -1.51 3.80 4.20
CA VAL A 200 -2.79 3.82 3.47
C VAL A 200 -3.99 3.85 4.45
N PRO A 201 -4.84 4.90 4.45
CA PRO A 201 -5.97 5.00 5.39
C PRO A 201 -6.97 3.86 5.28
N LEU A 202 -7.22 3.34 4.08
CA LEU A 202 -8.14 2.21 3.84
C LEU A 202 -7.69 0.95 4.60
N ASN A 203 -6.37 0.77 4.80
CA ASN A 203 -5.82 -0.39 5.50
C ASN A 203 -6.16 -0.39 6.98
N LEU A 204 -6.49 0.75 7.58
CA LEU A 204 -6.98 0.81 8.95
C LEU A 204 -8.36 0.15 9.07
N LEU A 205 -9.26 0.43 8.11
CA LEU A 205 -10.58 -0.19 8.05
C LEU A 205 -10.48 -1.67 7.68
N LEU A 206 -9.66 -2.00 6.69
CA LEU A 206 -9.46 -3.37 6.22
C LEU A 206 -8.80 -4.25 7.29
N GLY A 207 -7.70 -3.80 7.89
CA GLY A 207 -7.01 -4.52 8.96
C GLY A 207 -7.91 -4.73 10.18
N SER A 208 -8.70 -3.71 10.55
CA SER A 208 -9.71 -3.82 11.59
C SER A 208 -10.79 -4.86 11.26
N ALA A 209 -11.28 -4.92 10.02
CA ALA A 209 -12.27 -5.92 9.60
C ALA A 209 -11.69 -7.35 9.61
N ILE A 210 -10.44 -7.52 9.15
CA ILE A 210 -9.71 -8.79 9.12
C ILE A 210 -9.46 -9.34 10.53
N ALA A 211 -9.22 -8.47 11.51
CA ALA A 211 -8.96 -8.85 12.90
C ALA A 211 -10.15 -9.48 13.62
N LYS A 212 -11.36 -9.40 13.06
CA LYS A 212 -12.58 -9.93 13.66
C LYS A 212 -12.48 -11.44 13.91
N GLY A 213 -12.75 -11.85 15.15
CA GLY A 213 -12.71 -13.26 15.57
C GLY A 213 -11.30 -13.84 15.76
N GLY A 214 -10.25 -13.03 15.64
CA GLY A 214 -8.86 -13.42 15.92
C GLY A 214 -8.41 -13.09 17.35
N THR A 215 -7.17 -13.43 17.67
CA THR A 215 -6.50 -13.04 18.93
C THR A 215 -5.56 -11.86 18.69
N VAL A 216 -5.29 -11.06 19.73
CA VAL A 216 -4.38 -9.90 19.63
C VAL A 216 -2.98 -10.32 19.20
N ALA A 217 -2.48 -11.46 19.72
CA ALA A 217 -1.17 -12.00 19.34
C ALA A 217 -1.10 -12.36 17.84
N ALA A 218 -2.11 -13.10 17.33
CA ALA A 218 -2.15 -13.48 15.92
C ALA A 218 -2.30 -12.26 15.00
N MET A 219 -3.08 -11.25 15.42
CA MET A 219 -3.22 -9.99 14.69
C MET A 219 -1.89 -9.24 14.63
N ARG A 220 -1.19 -9.09 15.76
CA ARG A 220 0.13 -8.44 15.82
C ARG A 220 1.17 -9.11 14.94
N GLU A 221 1.23 -10.44 14.96
CA GLU A 221 2.11 -11.20 14.07
C GLU A 221 1.78 -10.93 12.60
N GLY A 222 0.50 -10.96 12.23
CA GLY A 222 0.06 -10.72 10.85
C GLY A 222 0.36 -9.30 10.38
N VAL A 223 0.01 -8.29 11.17
CA VAL A 223 0.28 -6.87 10.84
C VAL A 223 1.77 -6.60 10.79
N ALA A 224 2.57 -7.12 11.74
CA ALA A 224 4.02 -6.96 11.71
C ALA A 224 4.64 -7.59 10.44
N ALA A 225 4.23 -8.81 10.08
CA ALA A 225 4.70 -9.46 8.87
C ALA A 225 4.33 -8.65 7.62
N ALA A 226 3.09 -8.17 7.52
CA ALA A 226 2.65 -7.34 6.40
C ALA A 226 3.42 -6.02 6.31
N SER A 227 3.60 -5.32 7.43
CA SER A 227 4.38 -4.07 7.52
C SER A 227 5.85 -4.26 7.10
N LEU A 228 6.47 -5.36 7.52
CA LEU A 228 7.84 -5.69 7.13
C LEU A 228 7.94 -5.99 5.64
N LEU A 229 7.00 -6.76 5.08
CA LEU A 229 6.94 -7.03 3.64
C LEU A 229 6.79 -5.74 2.84
N THR A 230 5.92 -4.81 3.28
CA THR A 230 5.78 -3.48 2.65
C THR A 230 7.11 -2.74 2.62
N GLY A 231 7.82 -2.66 3.75
CA GLY A 231 9.12 -1.99 3.83
C GLY A 231 10.18 -2.63 2.92
N ILE A 232 10.19 -3.96 2.82
CA ILE A 232 11.09 -4.70 1.92
C ILE A 232 10.76 -4.36 0.46
N PHE A 233 9.51 -4.45 0.04
CA PHE A 233 9.12 -4.14 -1.34
C PHE A 233 9.43 -2.68 -1.71
N SER A 234 9.12 -1.72 -0.83
CA SER A 234 9.47 -0.33 -1.04
C SER A 234 10.98 -0.15 -1.21
N ARG A 235 11.81 -0.81 -0.39
CA ARG A 235 13.27 -0.80 -0.56
C ARG A 235 13.69 -1.32 -1.94
N CYS A 236 13.10 -2.41 -2.41
CA CYS A 236 13.41 -2.96 -3.73
C CYS A 236 13.11 -1.95 -4.84
N SER A 237 12.00 -1.21 -4.71
CA SER A 237 11.63 -0.17 -5.66
C SER A 237 12.62 1.01 -5.71
N PHE A 238 13.29 1.35 -4.60
CA PHE A 238 14.34 2.38 -4.59
C PHE A 238 15.58 1.99 -5.42
N LEU A 239 15.80 0.70 -5.65
CA LEU A 239 16.93 0.20 -6.44
C LEU A 239 16.63 0.15 -7.94
N TRP A 240 15.40 0.48 -8.34
CA TRP A 240 14.99 0.39 -9.72
C TRP A 240 15.69 1.47 -10.57
N PRO A 241 16.48 1.09 -11.59
CA PRO A 241 17.08 2.06 -12.48
C PRO A 241 15.99 2.66 -13.38
N LEU A 242 15.71 3.95 -13.21
CA LEU A 242 14.90 4.68 -14.18
C LEU A 242 15.77 5.07 -15.38
N PRO A 243 15.26 4.95 -16.62
CA PRO A 243 15.94 5.55 -17.76
C PRO A 243 16.06 7.07 -17.54
N PRO A 244 17.14 7.71 -18.03
CA PRO A 244 17.28 9.15 -17.94
C PRO A 244 16.08 9.81 -18.63
N ARG A 245 15.35 10.66 -17.90
CA ARG A 245 14.24 11.42 -18.47
C ARG A 245 14.76 12.38 -19.54
N SER A 246 14.10 12.40 -20.69
CA SER A 246 14.19 13.55 -21.59
C SER A 246 13.54 14.76 -20.88
N PRO A 247 14.10 15.97 -21.03
CA PRO A 247 13.61 17.15 -20.34
C PRO A 247 12.45 17.75 -21.13
N PHE A 248 11.25 17.20 -21.00
CA PHE A 248 10.03 17.83 -21.53
C PHE A 248 8.85 17.62 -20.57
#